data_AF-A0A498K0C5-F1
#
_entry.id   AF-A0A498K0C5-F1
#
_cell.length_a   1.000
_cell.length_b   1.000
_cell.length_c   1.000
_cell.angle_alpha   90.00
_cell.angle_beta   90.00
_cell.angle_gamma   90.00
#
_symmetry.space_group_name_H-M   'P 1'
#
loop_
_entity.id
_entity.type
_entity.pdbx_description
1 polymer ?
#
loop_
_entity_poly.entity_id
_entity_poly.type
_entity_poly.pdbx_seq_one_letter_code
_entity_poly.pdbx_strand_id
1 'polypeptide(L)'
;MVKKVLALTTYKHFLTGSNFSFWGETNYEEIRNKYKEKGYGEVVPHLVFWNMIKPEYSAGHCREPEPGVTLLSGFSYKLLESFFENDGDIGPNHVMEAAVSAPAYQTLAVVD
;
A
#
# COMPACT_ATOMS: atom_id res chain seq x y z
N MET A 1 -6.00 -12.56 -14.32
CA MET A 1 -4.82 -12.47 -13.44
C MET A 1 -5.09 -11.36 -12.43
N VAL A 2 -4.92 -11.63 -11.14
CA VAL A 2 -5.10 -10.60 -10.10
C VAL A 2 -3.92 -9.65 -10.14
N LYS A 3 -4.16 -8.35 -10.35
CA LYS A 3 -3.09 -7.33 -10.47
C LYS A 3 -2.68 -6.78 -9.11
N LYS A 4 -3.65 -6.56 -8.22
CA LYS A 4 -3.46 -5.97 -6.90
C LYS A 4 -4.30 -6.70 -5.86
N VAL A 5 -3.80 -6.76 -4.63
CA VAL A 5 -4.49 -7.34 -3.47
C VAL A 5 -4.50 -6.30 -2.36
N LEU A 6 -5.69 -5.93 -1.89
CA LEU A 6 -5.86 -5.10 -0.70
C LEU A 6 -6.02 -5.98 0.54
N ALA A 7 -5.11 -5.83 1.50
CA ALA A 7 -5.15 -6.51 2.79
C ALA A 7 -5.44 -5.50 3.89
N LEU A 8 -6.68 -5.50 4.39
CA LEU A 8 -7.09 -4.71 5.56
C LEU A 8 -6.66 -5.44 6.83
N THR A 9 -5.93 -4.76 7.71
CA THR A 9 -5.41 -5.37 8.92
C THR A 9 -5.40 -4.41 10.10
N THR A 10 -5.44 -4.96 11.31
CA THR A 10 -5.10 -4.25 12.54
C THR A 10 -3.74 -4.72 13.08
N TYR A 11 -2.99 -5.50 12.31
CA TYR A 11 -1.70 -6.04 12.71
C TYR A 11 -0.58 -5.04 12.42
N LYS A 12 0.31 -4.82 13.40
CA LYS A 12 1.31 -3.75 13.37
C LYS A 12 2.54 -4.05 12.49
N HIS A 13 2.71 -5.30 12.07
CA HIS A 13 4.01 -5.83 11.69
C HIS A 13 3.93 -6.63 10.38
N PHE A 14 3.86 -5.93 9.24
CA PHE A 14 4.03 -6.59 7.93
C PHE A 14 5.51 -6.74 7.53
N LEU A 15 6.41 -5.88 8.01
CA LEU A 15 7.81 -5.86 7.56
C LEU A 15 8.83 -6.48 8.51
N THR A 16 8.44 -6.81 9.73
CA THR A 16 9.27 -7.70 10.56
C THR A 16 8.96 -9.11 10.11
N GLY A 17 9.97 -9.89 9.72
CA GLY A 17 9.80 -11.28 9.30
C GLY A 17 8.90 -12.07 10.25
N SER A 18 8.38 -13.20 9.77
CA SER A 18 7.41 -14.03 10.50
C SER A 18 7.93 -14.48 11.87
N ASN A 19 9.25 -14.37 12.08
CA ASN A 19 9.91 -14.34 13.37
C ASN A 19 10.57 -12.95 13.57
N PHE A 20 10.44 -12.35 14.75
CA PHE A 20 11.17 -11.15 15.21
C PHE A 20 12.72 -11.27 15.17
N SER A 21 13.26 -12.24 14.43
CA SER A 21 14.67 -12.42 14.17
C SER A 21 15.14 -11.45 13.08
N PHE A 22 16.13 -10.63 13.41
CA PHE A 22 16.97 -9.86 12.48
C PHE A 22 17.67 -10.70 11.38
N TRP A 23 17.46 -12.02 11.34
CA TRP A 23 18.20 -13.00 10.53
C TRP A 23 17.29 -13.93 9.70
N GLY A 24 15.98 -13.67 9.61
CA GLY A 24 14.99 -14.50 8.90
C GLY A 24 14.44 -13.85 7.63
N GLU A 25 13.80 -14.64 6.75
CA GLU A 25 13.12 -14.14 5.54
C GLU A 25 12.07 -13.08 5.90
N THR A 26 11.97 -12.03 5.08
CA THR A 26 10.90 -11.04 5.27
C THR A 26 9.54 -11.69 4.95
N ASN A 27 8.44 -11.15 5.50
CA ASN A 27 7.11 -11.68 5.17
C ASN A 27 6.82 -11.62 3.66
N TYR A 28 7.43 -10.69 2.93
CA TYR A 28 7.28 -10.60 1.50
C TYR A 28 8.05 -11.71 0.76
N GLU A 29 9.28 -12.03 1.18
CA GLU A 29 10.04 -13.15 0.65
C GLU A 29 9.29 -14.47 0.85
N GLU A 30 8.69 -14.67 2.03
CA GLU A 30 7.87 -15.85 2.32
C GLU A 30 6.65 -15.93 1.37
N ILE A 31 6.00 -14.80 1.08
CA ILE A 31 4.91 -14.73 0.10
C ILE A 31 5.41 -15.09 -1.30
N ARG A 32 6.54 -14.51 -1.74
CA ARG A 32 7.13 -14.79 -3.05
C ARG A 32 7.50 -16.26 -3.21
N ASN A 33 8.08 -16.87 -2.17
CA ASN A 33 8.42 -18.29 -2.13
C ASN A 33 7.16 -19.16 -2.27
N LYS A 34 6.09 -18.86 -1.52
CA LYS A 34 4.80 -19.58 -1.64
C LYS A 34 4.19 -19.47 -3.03
N TYR A 35 4.27 -18.31 -3.68
CA TYR A 35 3.80 -18.14 -5.07
C TYR A 35 4.60 -19.00 -6.05
N LYS A 36 5.93 -19.04 -5.89
CA LYS A 36 6.83 -19.87 -6.69
C LYS A 36 6.54 -21.35 -6.53
N GLU A 37 6.37 -21.83 -5.30
CA GLU A 37 6.04 -23.23 -4.99
C GLU A 37 4.70 -23.67 -5.59
N LYS A 38 3.73 -22.77 -5.68
CA LYS A 38 2.42 -23.04 -6.28
C LYS A 38 2.42 -23.00 -7.82
N GLY A 39 3.56 -22.69 -8.44
CA GLY A 39 3.69 -22.63 -9.90
C GLY A 39 3.26 -21.30 -10.52
N TYR A 40 3.03 -20.25 -9.71
CA TYR A 40 2.76 -18.90 -10.21
C TYR A 40 4.04 -18.14 -10.61
N GLY A 41 5.20 -18.77 -10.46
CA GLY A 41 6.50 -18.16 -10.73
C GLY A 41 6.83 -17.06 -9.73
N GLU A 42 7.53 -16.02 -10.18
CA GLU A 42 7.88 -14.86 -9.35
C GLU A 42 6.83 -13.73 -9.39
N VAL A 43 5.69 -13.99 -10.02
CA VAL A 43 4.64 -12.98 -10.24
C VAL A 43 3.74 -12.91 -9.00
N VAL A 44 4.11 -12.02 -8.08
CA VAL A 44 3.26 -11.65 -6.94
C VAL A 44 2.45 -10.41 -7.33
N PRO A 45 1.11 -10.40 -7.14
CA PRO A 45 0.30 -9.19 -7.32
C PRO A 45 0.80 -8.07 -6.41
N HIS A 46 0.60 -6.81 -6.79
CA HIS A 46 0.95 -5.69 -5.93
C HIS A 46 0.16 -5.77 -4.62
N LEU A 47 0.86 -5.77 -3.49
CA LEU A 47 0.25 -5.93 -2.18
C LEU A 47 0.06 -4.57 -1.53
N VAL A 48 -1.21 -4.20 -1.28
CA VAL A 48 -1.56 -3.00 -0.54
C VAL A 48 -1.98 -3.43 0.86
N PHE A 49 -1.09 -3.26 1.84
CA PHE A 49 -1.40 -3.52 3.24
C PHE A 49 -1.88 -2.25 3.90
N TRP A 50 -3.13 -2.26 4.36
CA TRP A 50 -3.72 -1.11 5.02
C TRP A 50 -3.97 -1.41 6.49
N ASN A 51 -3.14 -0.80 7.34
CA ASN A 51 -3.30 -0.86 8.78
C ASN A 51 -4.34 0.16 9.25
N MET A 52 -5.41 -0.35 9.85
CA MET A 52 -6.55 0.43 10.33
C MET A 52 -6.32 1.05 11.72
N ILE A 53 -5.22 0.68 12.40
CA ILE A 53 -4.83 1.27 13.69
C ILE A 53 -4.33 2.70 13.49
N LYS A 54 -4.45 3.52 14.55
CA LYS A 54 -3.99 4.91 14.59
C LYS A 54 -2.59 5.06 13.95
N PRO A 55 -2.38 6.11 13.10
CA PRO A 55 -1.13 6.34 12.38
C PRO A 55 0.11 6.43 13.28
N GLU A 56 -0.09 6.88 14.52
CA GLU A 56 0.92 6.98 15.58
C GLU A 56 1.69 5.68 15.84
N TYR A 57 1.09 4.53 15.49
CA TYR A 57 1.67 3.21 15.70
C TYR A 57 2.23 2.56 14.43
N SER A 58 2.40 3.34 13.35
CA SER A 58 2.81 2.83 12.03
C SER A 58 3.78 3.76 11.31
N ALA A 59 4.66 3.17 10.50
CA ALA A 59 5.69 3.88 9.74
C ALA A 59 5.10 4.69 8.57
N GLY A 60 4.55 5.88 8.85
CA GLY A 60 4.04 6.82 7.84
C GLY A 60 2.65 6.48 7.29
N HIS A 61 1.98 7.48 6.71
CA HIS A 61 0.61 7.35 6.17
C HIS A 61 0.55 6.49 4.91
N CYS A 62 1.55 6.60 4.05
CA CYS A 62 1.76 5.76 2.88
C CYS A 62 3.27 5.58 2.66
N ARG A 63 3.74 4.35 2.46
CA ARG A 63 5.14 4.05 2.16
C ARG A 63 5.26 2.80 1.29
N GLU A 64 6.20 2.82 0.37
CA GLU A 64 6.62 1.64 -0.39
C GLU A 64 7.91 1.08 0.22
N PRO A 65 7.85 0.00 1.01
CA PRO A 65 9.03 -0.59 1.61
C PRO A 65 9.84 -1.42 0.61
N GLU A 66 9.16 -2.02 -0.37
CA GLU A 66 9.73 -2.93 -1.37
C GLU A 66 8.93 -2.76 -2.68
N PRO A 67 9.57 -2.98 -3.85
CA PRO A 67 8.86 -2.92 -5.13
C PRO A 67 7.67 -3.88 -5.16
N GLY A 68 6.48 -3.36 -5.45
CA GLY A 68 5.23 -4.13 -5.46
C GLY A 68 4.51 -4.22 -4.11
N VAL A 69 4.96 -3.47 -3.09
CA VAL A 69 4.30 -3.38 -1.78
C VAL A 69 3.99 -1.92 -1.45
N THR A 70 2.75 -1.64 -1.06
CA THR A 70 2.33 -0.35 -0.50
C THR A 70 1.80 -0.57 0.91
N LEU A 71 2.32 0.17 1.88
CA LEU A 71 1.81 0.21 3.24
C LEU A 71 1.01 1.49 3.46
N LEU A 72 -0.19 1.35 3.99
CA LEU A 72 -1.08 2.44 4.39
C LEU A 72 -1.37 2.36 5.88
N SER A 73 -1.56 3.52 6.50
CA SER A 73 -1.97 3.59 7.90
C SER A 73 -3.04 4.64 8.18
N GLY A 74 -3.88 4.33 9.17
CA GLY A 74 -5.06 5.12 9.50
C GLY A 74 -6.16 4.94 8.45
N PHE A 75 -7.41 4.94 8.90
CA PHE A 75 -8.54 4.80 7.98
C PHE A 75 -8.96 6.14 7.39
N SER A 76 -9.21 6.16 6.09
CA SER A 76 -9.82 7.28 5.38
C SER A 76 -10.73 6.75 4.28
N TYR A 77 -12.02 7.11 4.34
CA TYR A 77 -12.97 6.71 3.32
C TYR A 77 -12.60 7.26 1.93
N LYS A 78 -11.97 8.44 1.86
CA LYS A 78 -11.49 9.03 0.60
C LYS A 78 -10.34 8.25 -0.03
N LEU A 79 -9.45 7.72 0.79
CA LEU A 79 -8.40 6.81 0.30
C LEU A 79 -9.02 5.51 -0.23
N LEU A 80 -10.08 5.02 0.39
CA LEU A 80 -10.74 3.77 -0.01
C LEU A 80 -11.49 3.96 -1.33
N GLU A 81 -12.22 5.08 -1.47
CA GLU A 81 -12.83 5.50 -2.75
C GLU A 81 -11.77 5.59 -3.84
N SER A 82 -10.66 6.31 -3.60
CA SER A 82 -9.56 6.45 -4.55
C SER A 82 -8.97 5.11 -4.98
N PHE A 83 -8.81 4.14 -4.06
CA PHE A 83 -8.33 2.80 -4.41
C PHE A 83 -9.26 2.10 -5.41
N PHE A 84 -10.58 2.23 -5.26
CA PHE A 84 -11.53 1.63 -6.21
C PHE A 84 -11.60 2.36 -7.55
N GLU A 85 -11.41 3.68 -7.56
CA GLU A 85 -11.49 4.50 -8.77
C GLU A 85 -10.21 4.42 -9.62
N ASN A 86 -9.04 4.19 -9.00
CA ASN A 86 -7.73 4.25 -9.65
C ASN A 86 -7.11 2.86 -9.91
N ASP A 87 -7.90 1.82 -10.22
CA ASP A 87 -7.40 0.45 -10.47
C ASP A 87 -6.52 -0.11 -9.31
N GLY A 88 -6.86 0.27 -8.08
CA GLY A 88 -6.11 -0.08 -6.86
C GLY A 88 -4.79 0.67 -6.71
N ASP A 89 -4.54 1.72 -7.51
CA ASP A 89 -3.43 2.64 -7.29
C ASP A 89 -3.75 3.64 -6.20
N ILE A 90 -2.83 3.77 -5.26
CA ILE A 90 -3.01 4.57 -4.07
C ILE A 90 -1.68 5.11 -3.62
N GLY A 91 -1.60 6.43 -3.55
CA GLY A 91 -0.40 7.14 -3.14
C GLY A 91 -0.74 8.60 -2.83
N PRO A 92 0.15 9.31 -2.10
CA PRO A 92 -0.07 10.71 -1.76
C PRO A 92 -0.36 11.57 -3.00
N ASN A 93 0.36 11.31 -4.10
CA ASN A 93 0.22 12.06 -5.35
C ASN A 93 -1.14 11.81 -6.01
N HIS A 94 -1.56 10.55 -6.15
CA HIS A 94 -2.87 10.22 -6.73
C HIS A 94 -4.03 10.87 -5.96
N VAL A 95 -3.93 10.87 -4.63
CA VAL A 95 -4.97 11.45 -3.76
C VAL A 95 -4.94 12.97 -3.84
N MET A 96 -3.76 13.58 -3.87
CA MET A 96 -3.59 15.01 -4.07
C MET A 96 -4.15 15.45 -5.42
N GLU A 97 -3.75 14.79 -6.50
CA GLU A 97 -4.21 15.05 -7.87
C GLU A 97 -5.74 14.94 -7.97
N ALA A 98 -6.33 13.88 -7.40
CA ALA A 98 -7.78 13.73 -7.34
C ALA A 98 -8.44 14.87 -6.56
N ALA A 99 -7.88 15.28 -5.42
CA ALA A 99 -8.43 16.34 -4.58
C ALA A 99 -8.39 17.72 -5.26
N VAL A 100 -7.37 18.00 -6.08
CA VAL A 100 -7.22 19.27 -6.81
C VAL A 100 -7.76 19.22 -8.24
N SER A 101 -8.33 18.10 -8.68
CA SER A 101 -8.88 17.95 -10.04
C SER A 101 -10.10 18.83 -10.31
N ALA A 102 -10.82 19.25 -9.25
CA ALA A 102 -12.07 20.00 -9.39
C ALA A 102 -11.84 21.35 -10.13
N PRO A 103 -12.80 21.79 -10.98
CA PRO A 103 -12.66 23.01 -11.77
C PRO A 103 -12.30 24.27 -10.96
N ALA A 104 -12.74 24.33 -9.70
CA ALA A 104 -12.44 25.44 -8.78
C ALA A 104 -10.94 25.57 -8.44
N TYR A 105 -10.16 24.49 -8.52
CA TYR A 105 -8.72 24.50 -8.24
C TYR A 105 -7.88 24.70 -9.50
N GLN A 106 -8.45 24.53 -10.70
CA GLN A 106 -7.74 24.72 -11.98
C GLN A 106 -7.37 26.19 -12.25
N THR A 107 -7.98 27.13 -11.52
CA THR A 107 -7.65 28.56 -11.59
C THR A 107 -6.49 28.97 -10.68
N LEU A 108 -5.98 28.05 -9.86
CA LEU A 108 -4.85 28.34 -8.96
C LEU A 108 -3.54 28.32 -9.74
N ALA A 109 -2.68 29.31 -9.48
CA ALA A 109 -1.33 29.35 -10.02
C ALA A 109 -0.36 28.66 -9.05
N VAL A 110 0.51 27.81 -9.57
CA VAL A 110 1.67 27.29 -8.82
C VAL A 110 2.73 28.40 -8.80
N VAL A 111 3.20 28.77 -7.61
CA VAL A 111 4.23 29.79 -7.40
C VAL A 111 5.43 29.12 -6.74
N ASP A 112 6.63 29.46 -7.21
CA ASP A 112 7.94 29.01 -6.68
C ASP A 112 8.46 29.98 -5.60
#